data_AF-X0XLY9-F1
#
_entry.id   AF-X0XLY9-F1
#
_cell.length_a   1.000
_cell.length_b   1.000
_cell.length_c   1.000
_cell.angle_alpha   90.00
_cell.angle_beta   90.00
_cell.angle_gamma   90.00
#
_symmetry.space_group_name_H-M   'P 1'
#
loop_
_entity.id
_entity.type
_entity.pdbx_description
1 polymer ?
#
loop_
_entity_poly.entity_id
_entity_poly.type
_entity_poly.pdbx_seq_one_letter_code
_entity_poly.pdbx_strand_id
1 'polypeptide(L)'
;QTATFAFDDLTMVWQHRSWGQAVDPKYPWGATIYGDKGTLKLSVQGYDFVPRGSGDEIHRDVTYELEEYPEDKTEKDLERHVAPAIRYHMIDFLNAVASRGKPVADIQEGHISSASCILANLSMQLGRSLTWDAEKEQVVGDDEANQLLSRPYRIPWIHPTPDTV
;
A
#
# COMPACT_ATOMS: atom_id res chain seq x y z
N GLN A 1 -13.68 3.86 -7.96
CA GLN A 1 -13.43 4.80 -6.85
C GLN A 1 -12.15 5.55 -7.14
N THR A 2 -12.14 6.86 -6.87
CA THR A 2 -10.93 7.69 -6.91
C THR A 2 -10.76 8.33 -5.54
N ALA A 3 -9.54 8.30 -5.00
CA ALA A 3 -9.17 8.97 -3.77
C ALA A 3 -7.91 9.80 -4.02
N THR A 4 -7.88 11.02 -3.47
CA THR A 4 -6.73 11.92 -3.56
C THR A 4 -6.20 12.15 -2.16
N PHE A 5 -4.90 11.95 -1.98
CA PHE A 5 -4.19 12.22 -0.74
C PHE A 5 -3.21 13.36 -1.01
N ALA A 6 -3.32 14.42 -0.21
CA ALA A 6 -2.45 15.58 -0.29
C ALA A 6 -1.49 15.56 0.89
N PHE A 7 -0.20 15.44 0.60
CA PHE A 7 0.91 15.64 1.51
C PHE A 7 1.67 16.91 1.10
N ASP A 8 2.56 17.40 1.95
CA ASP A 8 3.27 18.67 1.73
C ASP A 8 4.06 18.71 0.41
N ASP A 9 4.71 17.60 0.05
CA ASP A 9 5.58 17.47 -1.13
C ASP A 9 5.07 16.46 -2.17
N LEU A 10 3.97 15.75 -1.87
CA LEU A 10 3.43 14.68 -2.69
C LEU A 10 1.90 14.77 -2.78
N THR A 11 1.37 14.76 -4.00
CA THR A 11 -0.04 14.46 -4.23
C THR A 11 -0.17 13.08 -4.82
N MET A 12 -0.90 12.21 -4.14
CA MET A 12 -1.17 10.85 -4.60
C MET A 12 -2.62 10.72 -5.05
N VAL A 13 -2.84 10.14 -6.23
CA VAL A 13 -4.17 9.79 -6.73
C VAL A 13 -4.27 8.28 -6.83
N TRP A 14 -5.12 7.69 -5.99
CA TRP A 14 -5.50 6.29 -6.09
C TRP A 14 -6.73 6.15 -6.98
N GLN A 15 -6.67 5.25 -7.96
CA GLN A 15 -7.81 4.92 -8.82
C GLN A 15 -8.03 3.42 -8.85
N HIS A 16 -9.22 2.99 -8.48
CA HIS A 16 -9.68 1.62 -8.65
C HIS A 16 -10.88 1.59 -9.60
N ARG A 17 -10.71 0.93 -10.75
CA ARG A 17 -11.72 0.79 -11.80
C ARG A 17 -11.65 -0.61 -12.38
N SER A 18 -12.76 -1.35 -12.34
CA SER A 18 -12.86 -2.72 -12.84
C SER A 18 -13.38 -2.85 -14.28
N TRP A 19 -13.73 -1.74 -14.94
CA TRP A 19 -14.24 -1.74 -16.32
C TRP A 19 -13.62 -0.65 -17.21
N GLY A 20 -13.60 -0.90 -18.51
CA GLY A 20 -13.03 0.00 -19.52
C GLY A 20 -11.54 -0.19 -19.74
N GLN A 21 -10.98 0.53 -20.71
CA GLN A 21 -9.55 0.44 -21.04
C GLN A 21 -8.70 1.15 -19.99
N ALA A 22 -7.59 0.53 -19.58
CA ALA A 22 -6.58 1.14 -18.72
C ALA A 22 -6.03 2.43 -19.34
N VAL A 23 -5.70 3.41 -18.50
CA VAL A 23 -5.10 4.68 -18.96
C VAL A 23 -3.73 4.45 -19.57
N ASP A 24 -2.93 3.59 -18.92
CA ASP A 24 -1.70 3.04 -19.47
C ASP A 24 -1.89 1.53 -19.71
N PRO A 25 -2.01 1.07 -20.97
CA PRO A 25 -2.17 -0.35 -21.27
C PRO A 25 -0.97 -1.22 -20.87
N LYS A 26 0.24 -0.64 -20.73
CA LYS A 26 1.43 -1.38 -20.27
C LYS A 26 1.42 -1.57 -18.75
N TYR A 27 0.84 -0.62 -18.01
CA TYR A 27 0.70 -0.65 -16.56
C TYR A 27 -0.78 -0.54 -16.12
N PRO A 28 -1.62 -1.52 -16.47
CA PRO A 28 -3.05 -1.48 -16.16
C PRO A 28 -3.34 -1.61 -14.65
N TRP A 29 -2.40 -2.22 -13.92
CA TRP A 29 -2.36 -2.27 -12.47
C TRP A 29 -0.92 -2.00 -12.03
N GLY A 30 -0.73 -0.91 -11.30
CA GLY A 30 0.59 -0.45 -10.90
C GLY A 30 0.57 0.95 -10.32
N ALA A 31 1.75 1.52 -10.18
CA ALA A 31 1.96 2.90 -9.75
C ALA A 31 2.77 3.66 -10.81
N THR A 32 2.54 4.97 -10.88
CA THR A 32 3.38 5.89 -11.64
C THR A 32 3.81 7.02 -10.72
N ILE A 33 5.12 7.22 -10.61
CA ILE A 33 5.73 8.24 -9.78
C ILE A 33 6.38 9.26 -10.71
N TYR A 34 5.93 10.50 -10.61
CA TYR A 34 6.49 11.62 -11.36
C TYR A 34 7.44 12.39 -10.45
N GLY A 35 8.74 12.29 -10.74
CA GLY A 35 9.80 12.95 -9.98
C GLY A 35 10.50 14.04 -10.78
N ASP A 36 11.35 14.79 -10.09
CA ASP A 36 12.22 15.80 -10.70
C ASP A 36 13.24 15.20 -11.69
N LYS A 37 13.68 13.96 -11.43
CA LYS A 37 14.68 13.21 -12.21
C LYS A 37 14.09 12.35 -13.33
N GLY A 38 12.78 12.15 -13.37
CA GLY A 38 12.15 11.27 -14.35
C GLY A 38 10.81 10.71 -13.89
N THR A 39 10.25 9.81 -14.70
CA THR A 39 9.02 9.09 -14.41
C THR A 39 9.33 7.62 -14.19
N LEU A 40 8.91 7.08 -13.04
CA LEU A 40 8.95 5.65 -12.76
C LEU A 40 7.56 5.06 -12.92
N LYS A 41 7.41 4.06 -13.78
CA LYS A 41 6.20 3.24 -13.91
C LYS A 41 6.52 1.85 -13.43
N LEU A 42 5.72 1.31 -12.52
CA LEU A 42 6.01 0.01 -11.90
C LEU A 42 4.74 -0.80 -11.67
N SER A 43 4.90 -2.11 -11.77
CA SER A 43 3.90 -3.11 -11.40
C SER A 43 4.60 -4.32 -10.79
N VAL A 44 3.80 -5.29 -10.35
CA VAL A 44 4.32 -6.59 -9.90
C VAL A 44 5.04 -7.39 -11.01
N GLN A 45 4.95 -6.97 -12.27
CA GLN A 45 5.63 -7.62 -13.40
C GLN A 45 6.96 -6.95 -13.78
N GLY A 46 7.29 -5.80 -13.23
CA GLY A 46 8.48 -5.05 -13.59
C GLY A 46 8.27 -3.53 -13.58
N TYR A 47 9.29 -2.79 -14.00
CA TYR A 47 9.28 -1.33 -14.04
C TYR A 47 9.99 -0.74 -15.27
N ASP A 48 9.58 0.47 -15.63
CA ASP A 48 10.26 1.37 -16.55
C ASP A 48 10.60 2.67 -15.81
N PHE A 49 11.83 3.13 -15.95
CA PHE A 49 12.24 4.48 -15.56
C PHE A 49 12.63 5.29 -16.79
N VAL A 50 11.93 6.40 -17.01
CA VAL A 50 12.20 7.35 -18.08
C VAL A 50 12.87 8.59 -17.49
N PRO A 51 14.18 8.80 -17.71
CA PRO A 51 14.89 9.93 -17.14
C PRO A 51 14.40 11.26 -17.73
N ARG A 52 14.44 12.32 -16.93
CA ARG A 52 14.17 13.69 -17.39
C ARG A 52 15.44 14.27 -18.00
N GLY A 53 15.42 14.55 -19.31
CA GLY A 53 16.55 15.13 -20.02
C GLY A 53 17.34 14.06 -20.78
N SER A 54 18.64 13.93 -20.46
CA SER A 54 19.54 12.97 -21.09
C SER A 54 19.65 11.68 -20.26
N GLY A 55 19.68 10.55 -20.94
CA GLY A 55 19.88 9.23 -20.34
C GLY A 55 19.04 8.19 -21.04
N ASP A 56 19.45 6.92 -20.93
CA ASP A 56 18.69 5.82 -21.50
C ASP A 56 17.54 5.42 -20.56
N GLU A 57 16.41 5.04 -21.15
CA GLU A 57 15.31 4.43 -20.39
C GLU A 57 15.79 3.11 -19.76
N ILE A 58 15.38 2.88 -18.52
CA ILE A 58 15.72 1.66 -17.79
C ILE A 58 14.48 0.79 -17.73
N HIS A 59 14.59 -0.43 -18.24
CA HIS A 59 13.56 -1.46 -18.10
C HIS A 59 14.08 -2.63 -17.27
N ARG A 60 13.24 -3.14 -16.38
CA ARG A 60 13.47 -4.39 -15.65
C ARG A 60 12.18 -5.19 -15.51
N ASP A 61 12.25 -6.45 -15.90
CA ASP A 61 11.22 -7.43 -15.60
C ASP A 61 11.31 -7.89 -14.14
N VAL A 62 10.23 -8.49 -13.64
CA VAL A 62 10.23 -9.21 -12.37
C VAL A 62 11.26 -10.34 -12.37
N THR A 63 11.95 -10.51 -11.24
CA THR A 63 12.94 -11.56 -11.03
C THR A 63 12.26 -12.77 -10.40
N TYR A 64 12.26 -13.94 -11.05
CA TYR A 64 11.46 -15.10 -10.61
C TYR A 64 12.19 -16.13 -9.71
N GLU A 65 13.51 -16.09 -9.57
CA GLU A 65 14.30 -17.02 -8.70
C GLU A 65 14.07 -18.52 -8.95
N LEU A 66 13.69 -18.90 -10.18
CA LEU A 66 13.23 -20.26 -10.50
C LEU A 66 14.35 -21.31 -10.51
N GLU A 67 15.61 -20.89 -10.55
CA GLU A 67 16.75 -21.82 -10.48
C GLU A 67 17.11 -22.14 -9.03
N GLU A 68 16.95 -21.17 -8.13
CA GLU A 68 17.08 -21.34 -6.69
C GLU A 68 15.89 -22.12 -6.10
N TYR A 69 14.69 -21.86 -6.61
CA TYR A 69 13.42 -22.46 -6.15
C TYR A 69 12.67 -23.12 -7.32
N PRO A 70 13.12 -24.31 -7.77
CA PRO A 70 12.52 -24.99 -8.92
C PRO A 70 11.05 -25.38 -8.73
N GLU A 71 10.58 -25.52 -7.49
CA GLU A 71 9.17 -25.78 -7.15
C GLU A 71 8.22 -24.70 -7.67
N ASP A 72 8.68 -23.44 -7.75
CA ASP A 72 7.90 -22.31 -8.25
C ASP A 72 7.53 -22.48 -9.73
N LYS A 73 8.28 -23.31 -10.47
CA LYS A 73 8.00 -23.64 -11.89
C LYS A 73 6.71 -24.46 -12.02
N THR A 74 6.32 -25.22 -11.00
CA THR A 74 5.27 -26.24 -11.10
C THR A 74 4.15 -26.11 -10.08
N GLU A 75 4.33 -25.35 -9.00
CA GLU A 75 3.26 -25.12 -8.03
C GLU A 75 2.06 -24.44 -8.70
N LYS A 76 0.89 -25.06 -8.58
CA LYS A 76 -0.31 -24.71 -9.33
C LYS A 76 -0.95 -23.45 -8.78
N ASP A 77 -0.98 -23.34 -7.46
CA ASP A 77 -1.69 -22.27 -6.76
C ASP A 77 -0.76 -21.08 -6.43
N LEU A 78 0.48 -21.11 -6.93
CA LEU A 78 1.47 -20.06 -6.74
C LEU A 78 1.32 -18.94 -7.76
N GLU A 79 1.13 -17.72 -7.27
CA GLU A 79 1.32 -16.51 -8.07
C GLU A 79 2.83 -16.24 -8.26
N ARG A 80 3.41 -16.83 -9.31
CA ARG A 80 4.87 -16.86 -9.55
C ARG A 80 5.55 -15.50 -9.51
N HIS A 81 4.90 -14.47 -10.02
CA HIS A 81 5.45 -13.12 -10.12
C HIS A 81 5.53 -12.39 -8.78
N VAL A 82 4.87 -12.87 -7.72
CA VAL A 82 5.00 -12.34 -6.36
C VAL A 82 5.74 -13.27 -5.40
N ALA A 83 6.00 -14.52 -5.80
CA ALA A 83 6.68 -15.52 -4.97
C ALA A 83 8.02 -15.02 -4.37
N PRO A 84 8.93 -14.37 -5.12
CA PRO A 84 10.14 -13.76 -4.58
C PRO A 84 9.85 -12.74 -3.47
N ALA A 85 8.95 -11.80 -3.71
CA ALA A 85 8.62 -10.75 -2.74
C ALA A 85 8.05 -11.34 -1.44
N ILE A 86 7.13 -12.30 -1.56
CA ILE A 86 6.56 -13.02 -0.40
C ILE A 86 7.66 -13.76 0.37
N ARG A 87 8.55 -14.46 -0.35
CA ARG A 87 9.66 -15.19 0.26
C ARG A 87 10.54 -14.28 1.10
N TYR A 88 10.95 -13.12 0.58
CA TYR A 88 11.77 -12.17 1.34
C TYR A 88 11.04 -11.62 2.56
N HIS A 89 9.75 -11.31 2.46
CA HIS A 89 8.96 -10.90 3.63
C HIS A 89 8.86 -12.00 4.71
N MET A 90 8.72 -13.27 4.31
CA MET A 90 8.69 -14.39 5.26
C MET A 90 10.05 -14.60 5.94
N ILE A 91 11.15 -14.51 5.18
CA ILE A 91 12.50 -14.59 5.74
C ILE A 91 12.76 -13.43 6.72
N ASP A 92 12.39 -12.21 6.34
CA ASP A 92 12.49 -11.03 7.20
C ASP A 92 11.70 -11.19 8.51
N PHE A 93 10.47 -11.69 8.43
CA PHE A 93 9.66 -11.99 9.61
C PHE A 93 10.33 -13.02 10.53
N LEU A 94 10.84 -14.14 9.98
CA LEU A 94 11.53 -15.17 10.77
C LEU A 94 12.80 -14.61 11.44
N ASN A 95 13.55 -13.75 10.73
CA ASN A 95 14.72 -13.07 11.27
C ASN A 95 14.34 -12.10 12.40
N ALA A 96 13.25 -11.35 12.25
CA ALA A 96 12.74 -10.47 13.30
C ALA A 96 12.33 -11.26 14.55
N VAL A 97 11.67 -12.41 14.40
CA VAL A 97 11.33 -13.31 15.51
C VAL A 97 12.59 -13.82 16.22
N ALA A 98 13.57 -14.31 15.46
CA ALA A 98 14.80 -14.87 16.01
C ALA A 98 15.64 -13.82 16.76
N SER A 99 15.75 -12.62 16.20
CA SER A 99 16.50 -11.49 16.78
C SER A 99 15.73 -10.72 17.85
N ARG A 100 14.43 -10.96 18.00
CA ARG A 100 13.49 -10.10 18.74
C ARG A 100 13.48 -8.65 18.22
N GLY A 101 13.66 -8.50 16.92
CA GLY A 101 13.60 -7.23 16.20
C GLY A 101 12.23 -6.94 15.59
N LYS A 102 12.18 -5.92 14.72
CA LYS A 102 11.01 -5.56 13.91
C LYS A 102 11.23 -5.99 12.46
N PRO A 103 10.20 -6.52 11.77
CA PRO A 103 10.27 -6.72 10.32
C PRO A 103 10.23 -5.37 9.59
N VAL A 104 10.57 -5.37 8.31
CA VAL A 104 10.50 -4.21 7.41
C VAL A 104 9.08 -3.62 7.36
N ALA A 105 8.06 -4.48 7.36
CA ALA A 105 6.66 -4.08 7.41
C ALA A 105 6.07 -4.42 8.78
N ASP A 106 6.40 -3.62 9.78
CA ASP A 106 5.88 -3.81 11.14
C ASP A 106 4.41 -3.36 11.29
N ILE A 107 3.88 -3.48 12.50
CA ILE A 107 2.47 -3.16 12.77
C ILE A 107 2.12 -1.69 12.50
N GLN A 108 3.07 -0.76 12.63
CA GLN A 108 2.83 0.66 12.41
C GLN A 108 2.58 0.92 10.91
N GLU A 109 3.36 0.32 10.02
CA GLU A 109 3.16 0.41 8.57
C GLU A 109 1.81 -0.20 8.16
N GLY A 110 1.43 -1.32 8.78
CA GLY A 110 0.11 -1.93 8.62
C GLY A 110 -1.04 -1.02 9.08
N HIS A 111 -0.86 -0.30 10.19
CA HIS A 111 -1.83 0.68 10.68
C HIS A 111 -1.97 1.86 9.71
N ILE A 112 -0.86 2.50 9.31
CA ILE A 112 -0.86 3.69 8.45
C ILE A 112 -1.54 3.40 7.09
N SER A 113 -1.19 2.27 6.47
CA SER A 113 -1.76 1.85 5.18
C SER A 113 -3.27 1.57 5.27
N SER A 114 -3.71 0.92 6.35
CA SER A 114 -5.13 0.63 6.60
C SER A 114 -5.93 1.88 6.92
N ALA A 115 -5.41 2.76 7.78
CA ALA A 115 -6.03 4.01 8.17
C ALA A 115 -6.28 4.90 6.94
N SER A 116 -5.30 4.98 6.03
CA SER A 116 -5.43 5.73 4.77
C SER A 116 -6.62 5.26 3.93
N CYS A 117 -6.80 3.94 3.78
CA CYS A 117 -7.94 3.36 3.05
C CYS A 117 -9.28 3.65 3.75
N ILE A 118 -9.32 3.56 5.08
CA ILE A 118 -10.52 3.84 5.88
C ILE A 118 -10.90 5.31 5.75
N LEU A 119 -9.94 6.23 5.88
CA LEU A 119 -10.17 7.68 5.76
C LEU A 119 -10.69 8.05 4.36
N ALA A 120 -10.19 7.43 3.30
CA ALA A 120 -10.72 7.63 1.96
C ALA A 120 -12.19 7.20 1.84
N ASN A 121 -12.56 6.08 2.47
CA ASN A 121 -13.95 5.61 2.49
C ASN A 121 -14.85 6.53 3.33
N LEU A 122 -14.37 7.02 4.49
CA LEU A 122 -15.10 7.97 5.32
C LEU A 122 -15.30 9.31 4.61
N SER A 123 -14.26 9.82 3.94
CA SER A 123 -14.33 11.03 3.13
C SER A 123 -15.41 10.90 2.04
N MET A 124 -15.46 9.75 1.36
CA MET A 124 -16.50 9.45 0.38
C MET A 124 -17.90 9.38 1.00
N GLN A 125 -18.04 8.74 2.16
CA GLN A 125 -19.32 8.61 2.87
C GLN A 125 -19.84 9.98 3.35
N LEU A 126 -18.97 10.82 3.89
CA LEU A 126 -19.30 12.13 4.44
C LEU A 126 -19.39 13.24 3.37
N GLY A 127 -18.90 12.96 2.15
CA GLY A 127 -18.94 13.90 1.03
C GLY A 127 -17.99 15.09 1.17
N ARG A 128 -16.93 14.97 1.98
CA ARG A 128 -15.97 16.06 2.26
C ARG A 128 -14.55 15.53 2.45
N SER A 129 -13.55 16.40 2.27
CA SER A 129 -12.15 16.08 2.58
C SER A 129 -11.92 16.02 4.09
N LEU A 130 -11.04 15.14 4.54
CA LEU A 130 -10.68 14.97 5.96
C LEU A 130 -9.21 15.36 6.15
N THR A 131 -8.93 16.18 7.15
CA THR A 131 -7.54 16.52 7.54
C THR A 131 -7.14 15.61 8.71
N TRP A 132 -6.14 14.77 8.50
CA TRP A 132 -5.68 13.79 9.49
C TRP A 132 -4.54 14.35 10.33
N ASP A 133 -4.67 14.30 11.66
CA ASP A 133 -3.59 14.51 12.62
C ASP A 133 -3.00 13.14 12.95
N ALA A 134 -1.84 12.82 12.36
CA ALA A 134 -1.19 11.53 12.55
C ALA A 134 -0.59 11.35 13.95
N GLU A 135 -0.28 12.44 14.67
CA GLU A 135 0.23 12.35 16.03
C GLU A 135 -0.88 12.05 17.03
N LYS A 136 -2.07 12.61 16.80
CA LYS A 136 -3.25 12.39 17.66
C LYS A 136 -4.18 11.29 17.16
N GLU A 137 -3.87 10.69 16.00
CA GLU A 137 -4.67 9.68 15.32
C GLU A 137 -6.16 10.06 15.19
N GLN A 138 -6.43 11.30 14.75
CA GLN A 138 -7.80 11.81 14.60
C GLN A 138 -7.95 12.79 13.44
N VAL A 139 -9.20 12.98 13.00
CA VAL A 139 -9.56 14.02 12.05
C VAL A 139 -9.67 15.37 12.77
N VAL A 140 -8.95 16.38 12.28
CA VAL A 140 -8.89 17.71 12.89
C VAL A 140 -10.25 18.39 12.85
N GLY A 141 -10.82 18.66 14.02
CA GLY A 141 -12.05 19.46 14.18
C GLY A 141 -13.33 18.80 13.64
N ASP A 142 -13.36 17.47 13.47
CA ASP A 142 -14.49 16.75 12.89
C ASP A 142 -14.96 15.60 13.80
N ASP A 143 -15.82 15.93 14.78
CA ASP A 143 -16.36 14.96 15.73
C ASP A 143 -17.19 13.85 15.06
N GLU A 144 -17.90 14.18 13.97
CA GLU A 144 -18.68 13.19 13.21
C GLU A 144 -17.76 12.17 12.54
N ALA A 145 -16.68 12.61 11.90
CA ALA A 145 -15.70 11.69 11.31
C ALA A 145 -14.99 10.86 12.39
N ASN A 146 -14.61 11.48 13.50
CA ASN A 146 -13.93 10.79 14.61
C ASN A 146 -14.80 9.71 15.26
N GLN A 147 -16.11 9.90 15.36
CA GLN A 147 -17.04 8.86 15.82
C GLN A 147 -17.01 7.61 14.92
N LEU A 148 -16.77 7.79 13.61
CA LEU A 148 -16.73 6.70 12.63
C LEU A 148 -15.40 5.94 12.58
N LEU A 149 -14.34 6.45 13.23
CA LEU A 149 -13.06 5.74 13.37
C LEU A 149 -13.18 4.49 14.24
N SER A 150 -14.21 4.43 15.08
CA SER A 150 -14.52 3.27 15.91
C SER A 150 -15.88 2.70 15.55
N ARG A 151 -16.06 1.40 15.79
CA ARG A 151 -17.37 0.74 15.62
C ARG A 151 -17.84 0.23 16.97
N PRO A 152 -19.16 0.32 17.26
CA PRO A 152 -19.69 -0.30 18.47
C PRO A 152 -19.41 -1.80 18.42
N TYR A 153 -18.81 -2.32 19.48
CA TYR A 153 -18.55 -3.75 19.61
C TYR A 153 -19.86 -4.52 19.84
N ARG A 154 -19.86 -5.79 19.41
CA ARG A 154 -20.99 -6.68 19.64
C ARG A 154 -21.14 -6.97 21.13
N ILE A 155 -22.33 -6.76 21.70
CA ILE A 155 -22.63 -7.12 23.09
C ILE A 155 -22.45 -8.64 23.31
N PRO A 156 -21.87 -9.11 24.45
CA PRO A 156 -21.43 -8.35 25.62
C PRO A 156 -19.95 -7.92 25.59
N TRP A 157 -19.29 -7.96 24.44
CA TRP A 157 -17.86 -7.67 24.34
C TRP A 157 -17.57 -6.18 24.41
N ILE A 158 -16.48 -5.82 25.11
CA ILE A 158 -15.97 -4.46 25.22
C ILE A 158 -14.73 -4.36 24.31
N HIS A 159 -14.63 -3.28 23.53
CA HIS A 159 -13.46 -3.05 22.69
C HIS A 159 -12.23 -2.80 23.58
N PRO A 160 -11.14 -3.58 23.45
CA PRO A 160 -9.89 -3.25 24.14
C PRO A 160 -9.29 -1.97 23.56
N THR A 161 -9.23 -0.93 24.38
CA THR A 161 -8.48 0.31 24.13
C THR A 161 -7.19 0.30 24.95
N PRO A 162 -6.16 1.10 24.61
CA PRO A 162 -4.94 1.21 25.41
C PRO A 162 -5.19 1.51 26.90
N ASP A 163 -6.28 2.20 27.24
CA ASP A 163 -6.66 2.50 28.63
C ASP A 163 -7.33 1.32 29.37
N THR A 164 -7.73 0.28 28.65
CA THR A 164 -8.51 -0.86 29.18
C THR A 164 -7.77 -2.20 29.09
N VAL A 165 -6.52 -2.20 28.63
CA VAL A 165 -5.62 -3.37 28.58
C VAL A 165 -4.38 -3.22 29.44
#